data_AF-A0A5N5N5U1-F1
#
_entry.id   AF-A0A5N5N5U1-F1
#
_cell.length_a   1.000
_cell.length_b   1.000
_cell.length_c   1.000
_cell.angle_alpha   90.00
_cell.angle_beta   90.00
_cell.angle_gamma   90.00
#
_symmetry.space_group_name_H-M   'P 1'
#
loop_
_entity.id
_entity.type
_entity.pdbx_description
1 polymer ?
#
loop_
_entity_poly.entity_id
_entity_poly.type
_entity_poly.pdbx_seq_one_letter_code
_entity_poly.pdbx_strand_id
1 'polypeptide(L)'
;MVILVATGTVIPVAQVSDLHLGIQKKGGTLVVTNLDSTDGTLINEKRLRPGAAVSVSPGSRITFGARIFCEQFLPRTKPWLKTYQLKVSSNRVGAQPPSAFTVSKVSAAEFPDLSGQSVSYAVLQFPAGTTNPPHTHPRSAELLLLVDGSLRVGFVDTTNKLFTQTLQAGDMFVFIKGLAHFQYNADAQNQALAISAFGSAGAGTVSLPTTLFTTSIDDNILAKPFKIDVATIQALTAGPAPKP
;
A
#
# COMPACT_ATOMS: atom_id res chain seq x y z
N MET A 1 -6.10 -8.04 -6.79
CA MET A 1 -6.41 -7.60 -8.16
C MET A 1 -7.89 -7.84 -8.38
N VAL A 2 -8.70 -6.80 -8.24
CA VAL A 2 -10.10 -6.82 -8.68
C VAL A 2 -10.08 -6.45 -10.16
N ILE A 3 -10.55 -7.35 -11.02
CA ILE A 3 -10.68 -7.08 -12.44
C ILE A 3 -12.08 -6.51 -12.64
N LEU A 4 -12.20 -5.25 -13.07
CA LEU A 4 -13.46 -4.69 -13.54
C LEU A 4 -13.69 -5.23 -14.96
N VAL A 5 -14.47 -6.30 -15.08
CA VAL A 5 -14.70 -6.94 -16.38
C VAL A 5 -15.84 -6.23 -17.12
N ALA A 6 -15.53 -5.62 -18.25
CA ALA A 6 -16.56 -5.15 -19.17
C ALA A 6 -17.25 -6.36 -19.83
N THR A 7 -18.53 -6.22 -20.19
CA THR A 7 -19.26 -7.31 -20.84
C THR A 7 -18.64 -7.61 -22.21
N GLY A 8 -18.27 -8.87 -22.48
CA GLY A 8 -17.55 -9.26 -23.71
C GLY A 8 -16.03 -9.33 -23.55
N THR A 9 -15.50 -9.17 -22.34
CA THR A 9 -14.07 -9.30 -22.07
C THR A 9 -13.66 -10.76 -21.89
N VAL A 10 -12.55 -11.11 -22.54
CA VAL A 10 -11.75 -12.31 -22.26
C VAL A 10 -10.68 -11.91 -21.26
N ILE A 11 -10.47 -12.72 -20.22
CA ILE A 11 -9.39 -12.48 -19.25
C ILE A 11 -8.20 -13.36 -19.65
N PRO A 12 -7.19 -12.80 -20.36
CA PRO A 12 -5.94 -13.51 -20.59
C PRO A 12 -5.15 -13.55 -19.28
N VAL A 13 -4.76 -14.75 -18.85
CA VAL A 13 -3.85 -14.92 -17.71
C VAL A 13 -2.58 -15.57 -18.24
N ALA A 14 -1.65 -14.73 -18.72
CA ALA A 14 -0.43 -15.13 -19.42
C ALA A 14 0.51 -16.09 -18.64
N GLN A 15 0.24 -16.35 -17.37
CA GLN A 15 1.06 -17.22 -16.50
C GLN A 15 0.51 -18.65 -16.37
N VAL A 16 -0.63 -18.97 -17.00
CA VAL A 16 -1.30 -20.29 -16.83
C VAL A 16 -1.94 -20.82 -18.13
N SER A 17 -2.60 -19.98 -18.95
CA SER A 17 -3.07 -20.31 -20.31
C SER A 17 -3.52 -19.05 -21.07
N ASP A 18 -3.42 -19.05 -22.41
CA ASP A 18 -3.78 -17.91 -23.27
C ASP A 18 -5.28 -17.54 -23.19
N LEU A 19 -6.16 -18.51 -22.95
CA LEU A 19 -7.61 -18.31 -22.79
C LEU A 19 -8.14 -19.12 -21.60
N HIS A 20 -8.73 -18.45 -20.61
CA HIS A 20 -9.25 -19.12 -19.40
C HIS A 20 -10.79 -19.18 -19.39
N LEU A 21 -11.44 -18.02 -19.51
CA LEU A 21 -12.90 -17.95 -19.57
C LEU A 21 -13.37 -16.72 -20.34
N GLY A 22 -14.61 -16.77 -20.79
CA GLY A 22 -15.35 -15.66 -21.38
C GLY A 22 -16.47 -15.22 -20.45
N ILE A 23 -16.68 -13.92 -20.31
CA ILE A 23 -17.77 -13.35 -19.52
C ILE A 23 -18.69 -12.55 -20.44
N GLN A 24 -19.96 -12.94 -20.47
CA GLN A 24 -20.99 -12.27 -21.25
C GLN A 24 -22.15 -11.85 -20.34
N LYS A 25 -22.78 -10.72 -20.64
CA LYS A 25 -24.06 -10.35 -20.00
C LYS A 25 -25.21 -10.75 -20.91
N LYS A 26 -26.10 -11.61 -20.43
CA LYS A 26 -27.32 -12.03 -21.12
C LYS A 26 -28.53 -11.76 -20.23
N GLY A 27 -29.46 -10.93 -20.71
CA GLY A 27 -30.72 -10.66 -20.00
C GLY A 27 -30.55 -10.08 -18.59
N GLY A 28 -29.49 -9.29 -18.33
CA GLY A 28 -29.21 -8.74 -17.00
C GLY A 28 -28.31 -9.60 -16.13
N THR A 29 -28.10 -10.88 -16.48
CA THR A 29 -27.30 -11.85 -15.74
C THR A 29 -25.94 -12.04 -16.40
N LEU A 30 -24.89 -12.24 -15.60
CA LEU A 30 -23.57 -12.60 -16.11
C LEU A 30 -23.51 -14.09 -16.36
N VAL A 31 -22.96 -14.48 -17.49
CA VAL A 31 -22.70 -15.85 -17.92
C VAL A 31 -21.20 -16.02 -18.06
N VAL A 32 -20.65 -16.96 -17.29
CA VAL A 32 -19.24 -17.33 -17.30
C VAL A 32 -19.10 -18.62 -18.08
N THR A 33 -18.29 -18.59 -19.14
CA THR A 33 -17.99 -19.75 -19.98
C THR A 33 -16.55 -20.15 -19.79
N ASN A 34 -16.28 -21.39 -19.39
CA ASN A 34 -14.91 -21.91 -19.39
C ASN A 34 -14.45 -22.11 -20.83
N LEU A 35 -13.44 -21.37 -21.28
CA LEU A 35 -12.90 -21.43 -22.64
C LEU A 35 -11.79 -22.48 -22.70
N ASP A 36 -12.12 -23.69 -22.25
CA ASP A 36 -11.22 -24.85 -22.22
C ASP A 36 -9.93 -24.62 -21.42
N SER A 37 -10.04 -23.91 -20.29
CA SER A 37 -8.93 -23.75 -19.35
C SER A 37 -8.41 -25.10 -18.84
N THR A 38 -7.10 -25.33 -19.02
CA THR A 38 -6.36 -26.49 -18.51
C THR A 38 -6.38 -26.57 -16.97
N ASP A 39 -6.17 -25.44 -16.30
CA ASP A 39 -6.13 -25.35 -14.83
C ASP A 39 -7.52 -25.28 -14.19
N GLY A 40 -8.55 -25.08 -15.01
CA GLY A 40 -9.94 -25.08 -14.63
C GLY A 40 -10.43 -23.73 -14.10
N THR A 41 -11.72 -23.50 -14.33
CA THR A 41 -12.49 -22.39 -13.77
C THR A 41 -13.41 -22.95 -12.67
N LEU A 42 -13.43 -22.37 -11.47
CA LEU A 42 -14.36 -22.76 -10.41
C LEU A 42 -15.32 -21.61 -10.09
N ILE A 43 -16.59 -21.92 -9.90
CA ILE A 43 -17.62 -20.99 -9.41
C ILE A 43 -18.08 -21.51 -8.05
N ASN A 44 -17.91 -20.70 -7.00
CA ASN A 44 -18.19 -21.10 -5.61
C ASN A 44 -17.59 -22.47 -5.30
N GLU A 45 -16.29 -22.64 -5.63
CA GLU A 45 -15.51 -23.86 -5.39
C GLU A 45 -15.93 -25.08 -6.23
N LYS A 46 -16.91 -24.94 -7.12
CA LYS A 46 -17.32 -25.99 -8.05
C LYS A 46 -16.66 -25.80 -9.42
N ARG A 47 -15.87 -26.79 -9.85
CA ARG A 47 -15.21 -26.79 -11.16
C ARG A 47 -16.22 -26.81 -12.31
N LEU A 48 -16.05 -25.87 -13.23
CA LEU A 48 -16.77 -25.78 -14.49
C LEU A 48 -16.11 -26.72 -15.51
N ARG A 49 -16.92 -27.47 -16.26
CA ARG A 49 -16.41 -28.30 -17.35
C ARG A 49 -15.88 -27.42 -18.50
N PRO A 50 -14.88 -27.87 -19.28
CA PRO A 50 -14.49 -27.22 -20.54
C PRO A 50 -15.72 -26.95 -21.43
N GLY A 51 -15.78 -25.78 -22.06
CA GLY A 51 -16.90 -25.30 -22.87
C GLY A 51 -18.21 -24.98 -22.14
N ALA A 52 -18.35 -25.32 -20.85
CA ALA A 52 -19.59 -25.08 -20.11
C ALA A 52 -19.80 -23.59 -19.82
N ALA A 53 -21.07 -23.17 -19.77
CA ALA A 53 -21.48 -21.81 -19.45
C ALA A 53 -22.43 -21.82 -18.24
N VAL A 54 -22.17 -20.98 -17.24
CA VAL A 54 -23.00 -20.87 -16.02
C VAL A 54 -23.32 -19.41 -15.72
N SER A 55 -24.59 -19.15 -15.39
CA SER A 55 -25.02 -17.87 -14.87
C SER A 55 -24.51 -17.65 -13.45
N VAL A 56 -23.91 -16.49 -13.18
CA VAL A 56 -23.39 -16.12 -11.87
C VAL A 56 -24.20 -14.97 -11.27
N SER A 57 -24.51 -15.09 -9.98
CA SER A 57 -25.19 -14.04 -9.22
C SER A 57 -24.17 -13.12 -8.53
N PRO A 58 -24.52 -11.86 -8.26
CA PRO A 58 -23.66 -10.97 -7.45
C PRO A 58 -23.22 -11.64 -6.14
N GLY A 59 -21.94 -11.52 -5.79
CA GLY A 59 -21.33 -12.18 -4.63
C GLY A 59 -20.81 -13.60 -4.87
N SER A 60 -20.99 -14.18 -6.07
CA SER A 60 -20.36 -15.46 -6.43
C SER A 60 -18.84 -15.31 -6.57
N ARG A 61 -18.08 -16.31 -6.10
CA ARG A 61 -16.62 -16.34 -6.18
C ARG A 61 -16.16 -17.12 -7.41
N ILE A 62 -15.32 -16.51 -8.25
CA ILE A 62 -14.77 -17.13 -9.47
C ILE A 62 -13.28 -17.38 -9.27
N THR A 63 -12.85 -18.64 -9.30
CA THR A 63 -11.45 -19.04 -9.10
C THR A 63 -10.86 -19.60 -10.39
N PHE A 64 -9.58 -19.28 -10.66
CA PHE A 64 -8.88 -19.62 -11.89
C PHE A 64 -7.60 -20.37 -11.50
N GLY A 65 -7.52 -21.67 -11.79
CA GLY A 65 -6.42 -22.52 -11.33
C GLY A 65 -6.17 -22.43 -9.82
N ALA A 66 -4.89 -22.36 -9.41
CA ALA A 66 -4.48 -22.28 -8.00
C ALA A 66 -4.60 -20.89 -7.35
N ARG A 67 -5.12 -19.89 -8.07
CA ARG A 67 -5.27 -18.52 -7.54
C ARG A 67 -6.73 -18.14 -7.36
N ILE A 68 -7.04 -17.72 -6.14
CA ILE A 68 -8.34 -17.19 -5.77
C ILE A 68 -8.43 -15.73 -6.21
N PHE A 69 -9.35 -15.44 -7.12
CA PHE A 69 -9.87 -14.10 -7.34
C PHE A 69 -11.24 -13.99 -6.65
N CYS A 70 -11.39 -13.04 -5.74
CA CYS A 70 -12.69 -12.75 -5.15
C CYS A 70 -13.26 -11.56 -5.90
N GLU A 71 -14.27 -11.78 -6.73
CA GLU A 71 -14.98 -10.70 -7.41
C GLU A 71 -16.22 -10.35 -6.61
N GLN A 72 -16.20 -9.17 -5.97
CA GLN A 72 -17.39 -8.56 -5.41
C GLN A 72 -17.99 -7.68 -6.50
N PHE A 73 -18.98 -8.20 -7.23
CA PHE A 73 -19.73 -7.41 -8.20
C PHE A 73 -20.51 -6.32 -7.47
N LEU A 74 -20.01 -5.09 -7.51
CA LEU A 74 -20.69 -3.95 -6.92
C LEU A 74 -21.92 -3.61 -7.80
N PRO A 75 -23.14 -3.58 -7.24
CA PRO A 75 -24.36 -3.30 -8.00
C PRO A 75 -24.31 -1.94 -8.68
N ARG A 76 -24.85 -1.88 -9.91
CA ARG A 76 -24.79 -0.70 -10.81
C ARG A 76 -25.51 0.58 -10.34
N THR A 77 -25.96 0.63 -9.10
CA THR A 77 -27.00 1.57 -8.65
C THR A 77 -26.52 2.63 -7.64
N LYS A 78 -25.22 2.74 -7.33
CA LYS A 78 -24.70 3.86 -6.53
C LYS A 78 -23.97 4.88 -7.42
N PRO A 79 -24.19 6.20 -7.24
CA PRO A 79 -23.47 7.22 -8.01
C PRO A 79 -21.97 7.14 -7.70
N TRP A 80 -21.20 6.72 -8.69
CA TRP A 80 -19.81 6.24 -8.60
C TRP A 80 -18.75 7.32 -8.42
N LEU A 81 -19.12 8.59 -8.57
CA LEU A 81 -18.20 9.71 -8.41
C LEU A 81 -18.34 10.27 -7.01
N LYS A 82 -17.77 9.58 -6.03
CA LYS A 82 -17.43 10.20 -4.75
C LYS A 82 -16.03 10.77 -4.87
N THR A 83 -15.94 12.09 -4.84
CA THR A 83 -14.66 12.78 -4.73
C THR A 83 -14.17 12.68 -3.28
N TYR A 84 -12.92 12.28 -3.11
CA TYR A 84 -12.25 12.39 -1.82
C TYR A 84 -11.38 13.65 -1.82
N GLN A 85 -11.72 14.62 -0.97
CA GLN A 85 -10.87 15.78 -0.75
C GLN A 85 -9.88 15.47 0.37
N LEU A 86 -8.62 15.27 0.01
CA LEU A 86 -7.55 15.11 0.99
C LEU A 86 -7.36 16.41 1.77
N LYS A 87 -7.52 16.32 3.08
CA LYS A 87 -7.18 17.41 4.00
C LYS A 87 -5.69 17.33 4.31
N VAL A 88 -4.88 18.11 3.58
CA VAL A 88 -3.47 18.32 3.90
C VAL A 88 -3.36 19.47 4.89
N SER A 89 -2.51 19.33 5.91
CA SER A 89 -2.33 20.28 7.02
C SER A 89 -2.07 21.72 6.58
N SER A 90 -1.52 21.94 5.38
CA SER A 90 -1.08 23.25 4.90
C SER A 90 -1.81 23.79 3.67
N ASN A 91 -2.93 23.21 3.23
CA ASN A 91 -3.58 23.60 1.97
C ASN A 91 -4.37 24.94 2.01
N ARG A 92 -4.10 25.80 3.00
CA ARG A 92 -4.66 27.16 3.05
C ARG A 92 -3.54 28.17 2.78
N VAL A 93 -3.78 29.08 1.83
CA VAL A 93 -2.96 30.28 1.66
C VAL A 93 -2.86 30.99 3.03
N GLY A 94 -1.65 31.10 3.56
CA GLY A 94 -1.38 31.70 4.89
C GLY A 94 -1.36 30.74 6.08
N ALA A 95 -1.54 29.42 5.90
CA ALA A 95 -1.30 28.46 6.98
C ALA A 95 0.19 28.35 7.29
N GLN A 96 0.53 28.34 8.58
CA GLN A 96 1.91 28.07 9.01
C GLN A 96 2.32 26.65 8.58
N PRO A 97 3.56 26.45 8.10
CA PRO A 97 4.07 25.11 7.82
C PRO A 97 3.99 24.24 9.09
N PRO A 98 3.80 22.92 8.96
CA PRO A 98 3.92 22.02 10.11
C PRO A 98 5.28 22.21 10.80
N SER A 99 5.34 22.07 12.12
CA SER A 99 6.61 22.09 12.88
C SER A 99 7.24 20.70 13.02
N ALA A 100 6.49 19.65 12.67
CA ALA A 100 6.92 18.25 12.70
C ALA A 100 6.56 17.55 11.39
N PHE A 101 7.20 16.41 11.14
CA PHE A 101 6.83 15.54 10.03
C PHE A 101 5.35 15.14 10.12
N THR A 102 4.61 15.27 9.02
CA THR A 102 3.18 14.93 8.95
C THR A 102 2.88 14.02 7.76
N VAL A 103 1.92 13.12 7.96
CA VAL A 103 1.45 12.18 6.94
C VAL A 103 -0.07 12.27 6.84
N SER A 104 -0.57 12.60 5.65
CA SER A 104 -2.00 12.57 5.33
C SER A 104 -2.29 11.38 4.42
N LYS A 105 -2.97 10.35 4.95
CA LYS A 105 -3.21 9.09 4.24
C LYS A 105 -4.53 9.11 3.45
N VAL A 106 -4.54 8.37 2.34
CA VAL A 106 -5.71 8.05 1.54
C VAL A 106 -5.68 6.56 1.25
N SER A 107 -6.06 5.77 2.25
CA SER A 107 -6.23 4.32 2.17
C SER A 107 -7.72 3.95 2.18
N ALA A 108 -8.04 2.67 2.12
CA ALA A 108 -9.41 2.18 2.28
C ALA A 108 -10.06 2.59 3.62
N ALA A 109 -9.28 2.96 4.64
CA ALA A 109 -9.81 3.49 5.89
C ALA A 109 -10.39 4.91 5.72
N GLU A 110 -9.71 5.77 4.96
CA GLU A 110 -10.15 7.15 4.73
C GLU A 110 -11.07 7.27 3.51
N PHE A 111 -10.80 6.49 2.46
CA PHE A 111 -11.57 6.45 1.23
C PHE A 111 -11.99 5.00 0.91
N PRO A 112 -13.13 4.52 1.45
CA PRO A 112 -13.56 3.13 1.34
C PRO A 112 -13.67 2.58 -0.08
N ASP A 113 -13.89 3.44 -1.08
CA ASP A 113 -13.99 3.06 -2.49
C ASP A 113 -12.64 2.54 -3.06
N LEU A 114 -11.53 2.73 -2.35
CA LEU A 114 -10.24 2.10 -2.67
C LEU A 114 -10.22 0.59 -2.37
N SER A 115 -11.19 0.07 -1.61
CA SER A 115 -11.27 -1.36 -1.28
C SER A 115 -11.33 -2.21 -2.55
N GLY A 116 -10.37 -3.14 -2.69
CA GLY A 116 -10.25 -3.99 -3.88
C GLY A 116 -9.50 -3.34 -5.05
N GLN A 117 -9.22 -2.04 -5.02
CA GLN A 117 -8.57 -1.32 -6.13
C GLN A 117 -7.05 -1.34 -6.08
N SER A 118 -6.45 -1.94 -5.05
CA SER A 118 -4.99 -2.13 -4.95
C SER A 118 -4.20 -0.82 -5.11
N VAL A 119 -4.79 0.31 -4.70
CA VAL A 119 -4.14 1.62 -4.76
C VAL A 119 -4.48 2.43 -3.51
N SER A 120 -3.49 3.13 -2.98
CA SER A 120 -3.65 4.16 -1.94
C SER A 120 -2.54 5.19 -2.06
N TYR A 121 -2.73 6.34 -1.41
CA TYR A 121 -1.75 7.41 -1.38
C TYR A 121 -1.42 7.87 0.04
N ALA A 122 -0.29 8.55 0.17
CA ALA A 122 0.01 9.40 1.31
C ALA A 122 0.67 10.70 0.84
N VAL A 123 0.30 11.82 1.45
CA VAL A 123 1.03 13.09 1.32
C VAL A 123 1.92 13.24 2.55
N LEU A 124 3.20 13.49 2.32
CA LEU A 124 4.26 13.56 3.31
C LEU A 124 4.80 14.99 3.33
N GLN A 125 4.75 15.65 4.48
CA GLN A 125 5.32 16.99 4.66
C GLN A 125 6.46 16.92 5.66
N PHE A 126 7.63 17.35 5.23
CA PHE A 126 8.86 17.32 6.01
C PHE A 126 9.35 18.75 6.25
N PRO A 127 9.06 19.35 7.42
CA PRO A 127 9.76 20.56 7.84
C PRO A 127 11.28 20.34 7.87
N ALA A 128 12.04 21.43 7.87
CA ALA A 128 13.50 21.39 7.93
C ALA A 128 13.99 20.48 9.06
N GLY A 129 14.97 19.60 8.75
CA GLY A 129 15.56 18.68 9.72
C GLY A 129 14.66 17.54 10.22
N THR A 130 13.48 17.33 9.66
CA THR A 130 12.57 16.26 10.11
C THR A 130 12.79 14.94 9.37
N THR A 131 12.42 13.83 10.03
CA THR A 131 12.55 12.47 9.48
C THR A 131 11.22 11.72 9.53
N ASN A 132 10.98 10.93 8.49
CA ASN A 132 10.15 9.74 8.60
C ASN A 132 11.10 8.58 8.96
N PRO A 133 11.04 8.08 10.21
CA PRO A 133 12.02 7.15 10.73
C PRO A 133 12.03 5.82 9.95
N PRO A 134 13.05 4.97 10.12
CA PRO A 134 13.07 3.64 9.52
C PRO A 134 11.76 2.87 9.74
N HIS A 135 11.11 2.49 8.64
CA HIS A 135 9.83 1.78 8.64
C HIS A 135 9.73 0.81 7.46
N THR A 136 8.70 -0.03 7.47
CA THR A 136 8.37 -0.93 6.36
C THR A 136 6.87 -0.96 6.07
N HIS A 137 6.55 -1.31 4.82
CA HIS A 137 5.20 -1.55 4.33
C HIS A 137 5.01 -3.04 4.04
N PRO A 138 4.34 -3.81 4.92
CA PRO A 138 4.24 -5.26 4.78
C PRO A 138 3.40 -5.69 3.57
N ARG A 139 2.50 -4.82 3.08
CA ARG A 139 1.55 -5.17 2.02
C ARG A 139 1.75 -4.44 0.71
N SER A 140 2.76 -3.57 0.58
CA SER A 140 2.99 -2.80 -0.66
C SER A 140 4.44 -2.37 -0.85
N ALA A 141 4.85 -2.25 -2.11
CA ALA A 141 5.94 -1.34 -2.46
C ALA A 141 5.42 0.11 -2.41
N GLU A 142 6.33 1.06 -2.31
CA GLU A 142 6.02 2.49 -2.35
C GLU A 142 6.71 3.15 -3.53
N LEU A 143 5.98 3.97 -4.28
CA LEU A 143 6.53 4.86 -5.28
C LEU A 143 6.34 6.30 -4.81
N LEU A 144 7.44 6.95 -4.45
CA LEU A 144 7.47 8.31 -3.94
C LEU A 144 7.82 9.27 -5.09
N LEU A 145 7.06 10.36 -5.22
CA LEU A 145 7.37 11.52 -6.04
C LEU A 145 7.66 12.70 -5.09
N LEU A 146 8.82 13.32 -5.23
CA LEU A 146 9.12 14.57 -4.55
C LEU A 146 8.49 15.73 -5.32
N VAL A 147 7.57 16.46 -4.69
CA VAL A 147 6.82 17.57 -5.31
C VAL A 147 7.55 18.89 -5.13
N ASP A 148 8.12 19.12 -3.95
CA ASP A 148 8.82 20.36 -3.60
C ASP A 148 9.96 20.10 -2.61
N GLY A 149 10.99 20.93 -2.65
CA GLY A 149 12.17 20.87 -1.79
C GLY A 149 13.21 19.81 -2.18
N SER A 150 13.96 19.35 -1.19
CA SER A 150 15.04 18.35 -1.32
C SER A 150 14.87 17.29 -0.22
N LEU A 151 14.99 16.01 -0.56
CA LEU A 151 14.73 14.92 0.38
C LEU A 151 15.77 13.82 0.26
N ARG A 152 16.46 13.50 1.36
CA ARG A 152 17.32 12.33 1.43
C ARG A 152 16.46 11.11 1.73
N VAL A 153 16.57 10.08 0.89
CA VAL A 153 15.86 8.82 1.02
C VAL A 153 16.84 7.66 1.06
N GLY A 154 16.42 6.54 1.63
CA GLY A 154 17.20 5.32 1.54
C GLY A 154 16.46 4.08 2.02
N PHE A 155 16.97 2.92 1.63
CA PHE A 155 16.51 1.62 2.09
C PHE A 155 17.69 0.68 2.35
N VAL A 156 17.45 -0.34 3.17
CA VAL A 156 18.42 -1.40 3.46
C VAL A 156 17.92 -2.69 2.82
N ASP A 157 18.77 -3.34 2.02
CA ASP A 157 18.44 -4.62 1.40
C ASP A 157 18.63 -5.81 2.35
N THR A 158 18.31 -7.02 1.86
CA THR A 158 18.43 -8.26 2.63
C THR A 158 19.87 -8.70 2.89
N THR A 159 20.87 -8.01 2.31
CA THR A 159 22.30 -8.20 2.58
C THR A 159 22.84 -7.18 3.57
N ASN A 160 21.95 -6.37 4.17
CA ASN A 160 22.26 -5.23 5.04
C ASN A 160 23.02 -4.10 4.33
N LYS A 161 22.90 -4.01 3.00
CA LYS A 161 23.49 -2.91 2.24
C LYS A 161 22.53 -1.72 2.21
N LEU A 162 23.05 -0.57 2.59
CA LEU A 162 22.35 0.70 2.52
C LEU A 162 22.44 1.28 1.09
N PHE A 163 21.30 1.70 0.56
CA PHE A 163 21.19 2.49 -0.66
C PHE A 163 20.54 3.82 -0.32
N THR A 164 21.13 4.92 -0.78
CA THR A 164 20.64 6.27 -0.53
C THR A 164 20.67 7.13 -1.77
N GLN A 165 19.78 8.12 -1.81
CA GLN A 165 19.75 9.18 -2.81
C GLN A 165 19.26 10.47 -2.16
N THR A 166 19.77 11.61 -2.61
CA THR A 166 19.13 12.91 -2.36
C THR A 166 18.28 13.25 -3.57
N LEU A 167 16.97 13.35 -3.40
CA LEU A 167 15.99 13.69 -4.43
C LEU A 167 15.82 15.21 -4.51
N GLN A 168 15.58 15.71 -5.72
CA GLN A 168 15.10 17.08 -6.00
C GLN A 168 13.64 17.04 -6.46
N ALA A 169 12.95 18.18 -6.42
CA ALA A 169 11.57 18.27 -6.90
C ALA A 169 11.44 17.71 -8.34
N GLY A 170 10.46 16.84 -8.56
CA GLY A 170 10.26 16.09 -9.80
C GLY A 170 10.85 14.68 -9.80
N ASP A 171 11.81 14.38 -8.91
CA ASP A 171 12.40 13.04 -8.83
C ASP A 171 11.42 12.01 -8.24
N MET A 172 11.56 10.78 -8.72
CA MET A 172 10.82 9.62 -8.21
C MET A 172 11.77 8.59 -7.61
N PHE A 173 11.31 7.90 -6.56
CA PHE A 173 12.06 6.83 -5.91
C PHE A 173 11.15 5.67 -5.53
N VAL A 174 11.63 4.44 -5.71
CA VAL A 174 10.88 3.22 -5.38
C VAL A 174 11.45 2.58 -4.12
N PHE A 175 10.58 2.33 -3.13
CA PHE A 175 10.90 1.49 -1.98
C PHE A 175 10.30 0.10 -2.19
N ILE A 176 11.16 -0.92 -2.11
CA ILE A 176 10.75 -2.31 -2.33
C ILE A 176 9.90 -2.79 -1.18
N LYS A 177 8.81 -3.51 -1.51
CA LYS A 177 7.87 -4.07 -0.54
C LYS A 177 8.60 -4.83 0.57
N GLY A 178 8.28 -4.49 1.81
CA GLY A 178 8.81 -5.17 2.99
C GLY A 178 10.19 -4.73 3.45
N LEU A 179 10.97 -3.99 2.64
CA LEU A 179 12.29 -3.51 3.08
C LEU A 179 12.18 -2.29 4.00
N ALA A 180 13.10 -2.23 4.96
CA ALA A 180 13.25 -1.08 5.84
C ALA A 180 13.77 0.12 5.05
N HIS A 181 13.10 1.25 5.18
CA HIS A 181 13.45 2.48 4.48
C HIS A 181 13.10 3.72 5.30
N PHE A 182 13.64 4.87 4.91
CA PHE A 182 13.48 6.14 5.62
C PHE A 182 13.49 7.32 4.65
N GLN A 183 13.00 8.45 5.14
CA GLN A 183 13.17 9.74 4.49
C GLN A 183 13.63 10.78 5.52
N TYR A 184 14.47 11.71 5.09
CA TYR A 184 15.03 12.76 5.93
C TYR A 184 15.16 14.05 5.12
N ASN A 185 14.51 15.12 5.58
CA ASN A 185 14.76 16.45 5.05
C ASN A 185 16.03 17.00 5.71
N ALA A 186 17.14 16.94 4.97
CA ALA A 186 18.44 17.41 5.41
C ALA A 186 18.63 18.93 5.24
N ASP A 187 17.66 19.63 4.64
CA ASP A 187 17.69 21.09 4.53
C ASP A 187 17.41 21.70 5.91
N ALA A 188 18.18 22.74 6.25
CA ALA A 188 18.12 23.41 7.54
C ALA A 188 17.01 24.46 7.64
N GLN A 189 16.43 24.86 6.51
CA GLN A 189 15.53 26.01 6.40
C GLN A 189 14.26 25.65 5.62
N ASN A 190 14.41 24.92 4.52
CA ASN A 190 13.32 24.64 3.60
C ASN A 190 12.60 23.35 3.96
N GLN A 191 11.29 23.34 3.74
CA GLN A 191 10.48 22.12 3.83
C GLN A 191 10.60 21.28 2.56
N ALA A 192 10.19 20.02 2.64
CA ALA A 192 9.99 19.15 1.50
C ALA A 192 8.58 18.56 1.50
N LEU A 193 7.99 18.40 0.32
CA LEU A 193 6.66 17.82 0.12
C LEU A 193 6.77 16.64 -0.84
N ALA A 194 6.31 15.47 -0.41
CA ALA A 194 6.29 14.27 -1.24
C ALA A 194 4.91 13.62 -1.28
N ILE A 195 4.65 12.88 -2.35
CA ILE A 195 3.46 12.03 -2.52
C ILE A 195 3.93 10.61 -2.73
N SER A 196 3.41 9.69 -1.91
CA SER A 196 3.68 8.27 -2.02
C SER A 196 2.46 7.53 -2.54
N ALA A 197 2.66 6.70 -3.55
CA ALA A 197 1.67 5.81 -4.12
C ALA A 197 1.98 4.36 -3.72
N PHE A 198 0.96 3.58 -3.41
CA PHE A 198 1.10 2.20 -2.96
C PHE A 198 0.27 1.26 -3.85
N GLY A 199 0.83 0.12 -4.26
CA GLY A 199 0.13 -0.98 -4.92
C GLY A 199 -0.81 -1.79 -4.02
N SER A 200 -1.39 -1.16 -3.00
CA SER A 200 -2.36 -1.75 -2.07
C SER A 200 -3.32 -0.67 -1.59
N ALA A 201 -4.59 -1.04 -1.37
CA ALA A 201 -5.58 -0.16 -0.75
C ALA A 201 -5.30 0.13 0.73
N GLY A 202 -4.39 -0.63 1.34
CA GLY A 202 -3.93 -0.43 2.70
C GLY A 202 -2.56 -1.06 2.88
N ALA A 203 -1.50 -0.31 2.53
CA ALA A 203 -0.12 -0.78 2.60
C ALA A 203 0.29 -1.28 4.00
N GLY A 204 -0.26 -0.64 5.05
CA GLY A 204 0.19 -0.81 6.43
C GLY A 204 1.56 -0.18 6.65
N THR A 205 1.85 0.25 7.86
CA THR A 205 3.14 0.84 8.21
C THR A 205 3.62 0.22 9.51
N VAL A 206 4.86 -0.24 9.53
CA VAL A 206 5.54 -0.72 10.74
C VAL A 206 6.74 0.18 10.97
N SER A 207 6.63 1.09 11.95
CA SER A 207 7.76 1.91 12.40
C SER A 207 8.72 1.04 13.20
N LEU A 208 9.99 0.96 12.81
CA LEU A 208 10.97 0.13 13.51
C LEU A 208 11.27 0.67 14.92
N PRO A 209 11.52 1.98 15.14
CA PRO A 209 11.75 2.48 16.49
C PRO A 209 10.55 2.23 17.43
N THR A 210 9.34 2.47 16.94
CA THR A 210 8.10 2.21 17.70
C THR A 210 7.94 0.72 18.01
N THR A 211 8.14 -0.14 17.02
CA THR A 211 8.00 -1.60 17.21
C THR A 211 9.00 -2.14 18.23
N LEU A 212 10.24 -1.63 18.20
CA LEU A 212 11.32 -2.12 19.06
C LEU A 212 11.28 -1.53 20.46
N PHE A 213 10.93 -0.24 20.61
CA PHE A 213 11.13 0.49 21.88
C PHE A 213 9.87 1.09 22.48
N THR A 214 8.70 0.90 21.87
CA THR A 214 7.41 1.37 22.44
C THR A 214 6.35 0.27 22.45
N THR A 215 6.78 -0.98 22.54
CA THR A 215 5.92 -2.16 22.69
C THR A 215 6.27 -2.91 23.97
N SER A 216 5.55 -3.98 24.28
CA SER A 216 5.79 -4.82 25.45
C SER A 216 6.84 -5.92 25.22
N ILE A 217 7.82 -5.71 24.34
CA ILE A 217 8.95 -6.62 24.22
C ILE A 217 9.78 -6.48 25.50
N ASP A 218 10.14 -7.61 26.12
CA ASP A 218 10.93 -7.62 27.35
C ASP A 218 12.31 -6.98 27.13
N ASP A 219 12.71 -6.10 28.06
CA ASP A 219 13.99 -5.38 27.96
C ASP A 219 15.19 -6.34 27.90
N ASN A 220 15.14 -7.50 28.56
CA ASN A 220 16.19 -8.52 28.49
C ASN A 220 16.24 -9.20 27.11
N ILE A 221 15.11 -9.27 26.41
CA ILE A 221 15.06 -9.76 25.02
C ILE A 221 15.72 -8.74 24.10
N LEU A 222 15.52 -7.43 24.31
CA LEU A 222 16.15 -6.38 23.51
C LEU A 222 17.64 -6.19 23.85
N ALA A 223 18.02 -6.27 25.12
CA ALA A 223 19.40 -6.08 25.57
C ALA A 223 20.39 -7.04 24.88
N LYS A 224 20.00 -8.31 24.71
CA LYS A 224 20.86 -9.36 24.11
C LYS A 224 21.29 -9.07 22.67
N PRO A 225 20.39 -8.87 21.68
CA PRO A 225 20.77 -8.60 20.30
C PRO A 225 21.41 -7.22 20.11
N PHE A 226 21.03 -6.22 20.91
CA PHE A 226 21.68 -4.90 20.87
C PHE A 226 23.04 -4.87 21.58
N LYS A 227 23.36 -5.89 22.40
CA LYS A 227 24.61 -6.01 23.18
C LYS A 227 24.83 -4.84 24.12
N ILE A 228 23.75 -4.39 24.77
CA ILE A 228 23.74 -3.31 25.76
C ILE A 228 23.00 -3.78 27.02
N ASP A 229 23.09 -3.01 28.09
CA ASP A 229 22.35 -3.31 29.32
C ASP A 229 20.87 -2.92 29.25
N VAL A 230 20.09 -3.46 30.18
CA VAL A 230 18.66 -3.19 30.33
C VAL A 230 18.40 -1.70 30.61
N ALA A 231 19.28 -1.04 31.37
CA ALA A 231 19.12 0.38 31.68
C ALA A 231 19.18 1.26 30.41
N THR A 232 20.05 0.90 29.47
CA THR A 232 20.15 1.58 28.17
C THR A 232 18.91 1.35 27.32
N ILE A 233 18.34 0.13 27.33
CA ILE A 233 17.06 -0.15 26.67
C ILE A 233 15.94 0.71 27.28
N GLN A 234 15.86 0.77 28.60
CA GLN A 234 14.87 1.59 29.30
C GLN A 234 15.01 3.07 28.94
N ALA A 235 16.24 3.59 28.83
CA ALA A 235 16.49 4.95 28.38
C ALA A 235 15.99 5.21 26.95
N LEU A 236 16.14 4.23 26.03
CA LEU A 236 15.61 4.33 24.67
C LEU A 236 14.07 4.30 24.63
N THR A 237 13.43 3.57 25.55
CA THR A 237 11.96 3.46 25.64
C THR A 237 11.29 4.69 26.27
N ALA A 238 11.99 5.38 27.17
CA ALA A 238 11.46 6.57 27.88
C ALA A 238 11.32 7.81 26.97
N GLY A 239 11.93 7.79 25.77
CA GLY A 239 12.00 8.94 24.89
C GLY A 239 12.96 10.03 25.41
N PRO A 240 13.15 11.15 24.66
CA PRO A 240 13.93 12.27 25.17
C PRO A 240 13.30 12.80 26.46
N ALA A 241 14.12 13.05 27.48
CA ALA A 241 13.67 13.67 28.73
C ALA A 241 12.87 14.95 28.42
N PRO A 242 11.83 15.28 29.22
CA PRO A 242 11.17 16.57 29.11
C PRO A 242 12.23 17.67 29.14
N LYS A 243 12.15 18.64 28.21
CA LYS A 243 13.02 19.82 28.30
C LYS A 243 12.76 20.49 29.65
N PRO A 244 13.81 20.87 30.40
CA PRO A 244 13.67 21.61 31.65
C PRO A 244 12.95 22.95 31.44
#